data_AF-G0UJZ9-F1
#
_entry.id   AF-G0UJZ9-F1
#
_cell.length_a   1.000
_cell.length_b   1.000
_cell.length_c   1.000
_cell.angle_alpha   90.00
_cell.angle_beta   90.00
_cell.angle_gamma   90.00
#
_symmetry.space_group_name_H-M   'P 1'
#
loop_
_entity.id
_entity.type
_entity.pdbx_description
1 polymer ?
#
loop_
_entity_poly.entity_id
_entity_poly.type
_entity_poly.pdbx_seq_one_letter_code
_entity_poly.pdbx_strand_id
1 'polypeptide(L)'
;MASASGAERHIRERNEIVNQIFEKLRSHSVEKLELEARLCRLEDLRRDAHIANGHHDGGMCVVKSTVTAGVSEEHYCLIEDFCKMSKGVNVTRSESLDVISRGGRYTYTVDKPSKCISCLKKRRIFVVDIFVPFAAYDIRISASTETHGELPNPSSPPVRGFGRRKDRTSVEDGSIRYDLTKVHQDGSMVYEVELECLLKSGAETKVTMSDLDNLLTKALDVAVFPIKGC
;
A
#
# COMPACT_ATOMS: atom_id res chain seq x y z
N MET A 1 -13.22 27.10 0.03
CA MET A 1 -13.96 26.71 1.25
C MET A 1 -14.92 25.60 0.86
N ALA A 2 -14.72 24.37 1.35
CA ALA A 2 -15.71 23.32 1.14
C ALA A 2 -17.00 23.72 1.86
N SER A 3 -18.15 23.65 1.19
CA SER A 3 -19.44 23.79 1.86
C SER A 3 -19.57 22.67 2.91
N ALA A 4 -20.27 22.93 4.01
CA ALA A 4 -20.53 21.91 5.04
C ALA A 4 -21.10 20.61 4.43
N SER A 5 -21.87 20.73 3.33
CA SER A 5 -22.40 19.61 2.56
C SER A 5 -21.34 18.71 1.90
N GLY A 6 -20.19 19.26 1.49
CA GLY A 6 -19.12 18.49 0.85
C GLY A 6 -18.31 17.66 1.84
N ALA A 7 -18.04 18.20 3.02
CA ALA A 7 -17.34 17.47 4.09
C ALA A 7 -18.17 16.30 4.61
N GLU A 8 -19.47 16.53 4.85
CA GLU A 8 -20.40 15.48 5.27
C GLU A 8 -20.55 14.37 4.21
N ARG A 9 -20.51 14.73 2.93
CA ARG A 9 -20.52 13.78 1.82
C ARG A 9 -19.28 12.87 1.86
N HIS A 10 -18.07 13.43 1.95
CA HIS A 10 -16.85 12.63 1.98
C HIS A 10 -16.77 11.70 3.19
N ILE A 11 -17.23 12.15 4.36
CA ILE A 11 -17.30 11.30 5.56
C ILE A 11 -18.23 10.10 5.32
N ARG A 12 -19.40 10.35 4.72
CA ARG A 12 -20.37 9.29 4.41
C ARG A 12 -19.82 8.27 3.42
N GLU A 13 -19.20 8.75 2.34
CA GLU A 13 -18.56 7.91 1.32
C GLU A 13 -17.43 7.06 1.91
N ARG A 14 -16.58 7.66 2.75
CA ARG A 14 -15.52 6.94 3.47
C ARG A 14 -16.11 5.84 4.36
N ASN A 15 -17.12 6.16 5.17
CA ASN A 15 -17.74 5.19 6.07
C ASN A 15 -18.37 4.02 5.29
N GLU A 16 -18.99 4.29 4.15
CA GLU A 16 -19.55 3.25 3.27
C GLU A 16 -18.46 2.31 2.73
N ILE A 17 -17.33 2.86 2.27
CA ILE A 17 -16.19 2.06 1.79
C ILE A 17 -15.58 1.23 2.93
N VAL A 18 -15.41 1.83 4.11
CA VAL A 18 -14.91 1.12 5.30
C VAL A 18 -15.83 -0.05 5.65
N ASN A 19 -17.16 0.17 5.67
CA ASN A 19 -18.14 -0.89 5.91
C ASN A 19 -18.01 -2.02 4.87
N GLN A 20 -17.89 -1.69 3.58
CA GLN A 20 -17.76 -2.69 2.53
C GLN A 20 -16.49 -3.54 2.67
N ILE A 21 -15.36 -2.93 3.04
CA ILE A 21 -14.10 -3.65 3.28
C ILE A 21 -14.22 -4.53 4.54
N PHE A 22 -14.84 -4.00 5.60
CA PHE A 22 -15.03 -4.72 6.85
C PHE A 22 -15.88 -5.97 6.65
N GLU A 23 -17.01 -5.87 5.94
CA GLU A 23 -17.87 -7.03 5.66
C GLU A 23 -17.14 -8.10 4.81
N LYS A 24 -16.26 -7.69 3.88
CA LYS A 24 -15.37 -8.63 3.16
C LYS A 24 -14.33 -9.28 4.07
N LEU A 25 -13.81 -8.58 5.08
CA LEU A 25 -12.88 -9.17 6.05
C LEU A 25 -13.58 -10.17 6.97
N ARG A 26 -14.78 -9.85 7.45
CA ARG A 26 -15.54 -10.70 8.38
C ARG A 26 -15.83 -12.08 7.82
N SER A 27 -15.96 -12.22 6.50
CA SER A 27 -16.14 -13.53 5.85
C SER A 27 -14.88 -14.40 5.86
N HIS A 28 -13.77 -13.92 6.43
CA HIS A 28 -12.49 -14.62 6.47
C HIS A 28 -11.93 -14.63 7.91
N SER A 29 -11.83 -15.81 8.51
CA SER A 29 -10.97 -16.01 9.69
C SER A 29 -9.57 -16.38 9.18
N VAL A 30 -8.60 -15.50 9.41
CA VAL A 30 -7.24 -15.67 8.88
C VAL A 30 -6.19 -15.31 9.91
N GLU A 31 -5.35 -16.29 10.21
CA GLU A 31 -4.09 -16.06 10.90
C GLU A 31 -3.11 -15.33 9.96
N LYS A 32 -2.24 -14.49 10.53
CA LYS A 32 -1.18 -13.77 9.81
C LYS A 32 -1.70 -12.90 8.67
N LEU A 33 -2.81 -12.21 8.95
CA LEU A 33 -3.37 -11.21 8.07
C LEU A 33 -2.42 -10.01 7.94
N GLU A 34 -2.23 -9.58 6.71
CA GLU A 34 -1.63 -8.31 6.34
C GLU A 34 -2.70 -7.49 5.62
N LEU A 35 -2.89 -6.25 6.06
CA LEU A 35 -3.83 -5.31 5.49
C LEU A 35 -3.06 -4.06 5.05
N GLU A 36 -3.05 -3.81 3.74
CA GLU A 36 -2.29 -2.72 3.13
C GLU A 36 -3.16 -1.86 2.22
N ALA A 37 -2.90 -0.55 2.20
CA ALA A 37 -3.34 0.38 1.19
C ALA A 37 -2.15 0.77 0.31
N ARG A 38 -2.36 0.93 -0.99
CA ARG A 38 -1.33 1.32 -1.95
C ARG A 38 -1.82 2.47 -2.80
N LEU A 39 -0.96 3.44 -3.04
CA LEU A 39 -1.23 4.47 -4.04
C LEU A 39 -1.07 3.89 -5.44
N CYS A 40 -2.00 4.25 -6.32
CA CYS A 40 -2.06 3.74 -7.68
C CYS A 40 -2.80 4.70 -8.61
N ARG A 41 -2.91 4.32 -9.89
CA ARG A 41 -3.76 4.99 -10.88
C ARG A 41 -4.75 3.99 -11.47
N LEU A 42 -6.02 4.38 -11.54
CA LEU A 42 -7.07 3.63 -12.23
C LEU A 42 -7.17 4.13 -13.68
N GLU A 43 -6.49 3.42 -14.59
CA GLU A 43 -6.16 3.90 -15.94
C GLU A 43 -7.38 4.22 -16.80
N ASP A 44 -8.47 3.47 -16.64
CA ASP A 44 -9.66 3.61 -17.47
C ASP A 44 -10.47 4.83 -17.02
N LEU A 45 -10.55 5.08 -15.72
CA LEU A 45 -11.34 6.16 -15.14
C LEU A 45 -10.67 7.53 -15.26
N ARG A 46 -9.33 7.59 -15.12
CA ARG A 46 -8.62 8.88 -15.25
C ARG A 46 -8.49 9.33 -16.71
N ARG A 47 -8.44 8.40 -17.67
CA ARG A 47 -8.48 8.76 -19.10
C ARG A 47 -9.81 9.41 -19.46
N ASP A 48 -10.92 8.84 -19.01
CA ASP A 48 -12.25 9.38 -19.25
C ASP A 48 -12.47 10.73 -18.53
N ALA A 49 -11.92 10.88 -17.32
CA ALA A 49 -11.96 12.13 -16.57
C ALA A 49 -11.17 13.28 -17.20
N HIS A 50 -10.07 12.99 -17.90
CA HIS A 50 -9.31 14.00 -18.63
C HIS A 50 -9.97 14.39 -19.97
N ILE A 51 -10.75 13.49 -20.58
CA ILE A 51 -11.50 13.77 -21.81
C ILE A 51 -12.76 14.60 -21.50
N ALA A 52 -13.39 14.36 -20.35
CA ALA A 52 -14.48 15.17 -19.84
C ALA A 52 -13.93 16.45 -19.16
N ASN A 53 -13.69 17.50 -19.94
CA ASN A 53 -13.35 18.86 -19.47
C ASN A 53 -14.46 19.48 -18.57
N GLY A 54 -14.67 18.96 -17.36
CA GLY A 54 -15.68 19.50 -16.47
C GLY A 54 -16.01 18.55 -15.33
N HIS A 55 -15.71 19.01 -14.10
CA HIS A 55 -16.24 18.55 -12.82
C HIS A 55 -16.81 17.13 -12.80
N HIS A 56 -15.97 16.14 -12.49
CA HIS A 56 -16.50 14.95 -11.83
C HIS A 56 -17.01 15.39 -10.45
N ASP A 57 -18.31 15.67 -10.37
CA ASP A 57 -19.10 15.65 -9.13
C ASP A 57 -19.22 14.22 -8.56
N GLY A 58 -18.32 13.32 -8.97
CA GLY A 58 -18.23 11.96 -8.49
C GLY A 58 -17.66 11.96 -7.08
N GLY A 59 -18.33 11.24 -6.19
CA GLY A 59 -17.80 10.94 -4.87
C GLY A 59 -16.66 9.94 -4.95
N MET A 60 -15.99 9.72 -3.82
CA MET A 60 -15.12 8.56 -3.68
C MET A 60 -15.96 7.28 -3.75
N CYS A 61 -15.51 6.26 -4.50
CA CYS A 61 -16.27 5.02 -4.65
C CYS A 61 -15.38 3.80 -4.94
N VAL A 62 -15.91 2.61 -4.62
CA VAL A 62 -15.31 1.33 -5.00
C VAL A 62 -15.61 1.05 -6.46
N VAL A 63 -14.58 0.66 -7.21
CA VAL A 63 -14.67 0.40 -8.65
C VAL A 63 -13.91 -0.88 -9.03
N LYS A 64 -14.09 -1.31 -10.28
CA LYS A 64 -13.23 -2.31 -10.93
C LYS A 64 -12.56 -1.64 -12.11
N SER A 65 -11.23 -1.60 -12.12
CA SER A 65 -10.46 -0.97 -13.20
C SER A 65 -9.09 -1.61 -13.34
N THR A 66 -8.44 -1.34 -14.47
CA THR A 66 -7.02 -1.64 -14.63
C THR A 66 -6.20 -0.70 -13.76
N VAL A 67 -5.22 -1.25 -13.03
CA VAL A 67 -4.46 -0.51 -12.02
C VAL A 67 -2.98 -0.52 -12.33
N THR A 68 -2.40 0.68 -12.40
CA THR A 68 -0.96 0.90 -12.41
C THR A 68 -0.52 1.25 -10.99
N ALA A 69 0.33 0.41 -10.40
CA ALA A 69 0.85 0.64 -9.06
C ALA A 69 1.97 1.70 -9.08
N GLY A 70 2.01 2.52 -8.02
CA GLY A 70 3.08 3.49 -7.81
C GLY A 70 2.71 4.93 -8.12
N VAL A 71 3.68 5.80 -7.89
CA VAL A 71 3.61 7.25 -8.01
C VAL A 71 4.72 7.79 -8.91
N SER A 72 4.64 9.05 -9.33
CA SER A 72 5.77 9.74 -9.96
C SER A 72 6.92 9.91 -8.96
N GLU A 73 8.16 10.00 -9.46
CA GLU A 73 9.34 10.26 -8.63
C GLU A 73 9.21 11.57 -7.83
N GLU A 74 8.71 12.63 -8.47
CA GLU A 74 8.48 13.92 -7.81
C GLU A 74 7.52 13.80 -6.62
N HIS A 75 6.35 13.17 -6.84
CA HIS A 75 5.39 12.98 -5.76
C HIS A 75 5.91 12.00 -4.69
N TYR A 76 6.72 11.02 -5.07
CA TYR A 76 7.37 10.12 -4.12
C TYR A 76 8.21 10.90 -3.11
N CYS A 77 9.07 11.81 -3.58
CA CYS A 77 9.92 12.62 -2.70
C CYS A 77 9.09 13.52 -1.78
N LEU A 78 8.05 14.17 -2.31
CA LEU A 78 7.13 15.01 -1.51
C LEU A 78 6.43 14.19 -0.41
N ILE A 79 5.93 13.01 -0.75
CA ILE A 79 5.28 12.10 0.19
C ILE A 79 6.27 11.58 1.22
N GLU A 80 7.50 11.27 0.83
CA GLU A 80 8.56 10.83 1.75
C GLU A 80 8.84 11.86 2.83
N ASP A 81 8.97 13.13 2.44
CA ASP A 81 9.17 14.23 3.38
C ASP A 81 7.96 14.41 4.30
N PHE A 82 6.74 14.40 3.73
CA PHE A 82 5.50 14.47 4.51
C PHE A 82 5.41 13.40 5.60
N CYS A 83 5.69 12.13 5.26
CA CYS A 83 5.64 11.03 6.21
C CYS A 83 6.65 11.21 7.35
N LYS A 84 7.82 11.80 7.08
CA LYS A 84 8.89 12.02 8.07
C LYS A 84 8.67 13.22 8.99
N MET A 85 7.76 14.14 8.65
CA MET A 85 7.57 15.39 9.41
C MET A 85 6.85 15.22 10.76
N SER A 86 6.16 14.10 10.97
CA SER A 86 5.43 13.85 12.22
C SER A 86 6.37 13.64 13.41
N LYS A 87 6.09 14.29 14.54
CA LYS A 87 6.89 14.13 15.76
C LYS A 87 6.74 12.72 16.33
N GLY A 88 7.86 12.12 16.72
CA GLY A 88 7.86 10.81 17.39
C GLY A 88 7.72 9.61 16.45
N VAL A 89 7.85 9.80 15.13
CA VAL A 89 7.89 8.69 14.18
C VAL A 89 9.20 7.92 14.27
N ASN A 90 9.11 6.60 14.09
CA ASN A 90 10.27 5.73 13.93
C ASN A 90 10.57 5.56 12.44
N VAL A 91 11.79 5.88 12.02
CA VAL A 91 12.20 5.78 10.60
C VAL A 91 13.27 4.71 10.48
N THR A 92 13.01 3.73 9.61
CA THR A 92 13.97 2.68 9.27
C THR A 92 14.23 2.68 7.78
N ARG A 93 15.45 2.30 7.37
CA ARG A 93 15.81 2.14 5.97
C ARG A 93 16.38 0.76 5.74
N SER A 94 16.02 0.15 4.62
CA SER A 94 16.52 -1.18 4.24
C SER A 94 16.75 -1.27 2.73
N GLU A 95 17.78 -2.02 2.36
CA GLU A 95 17.98 -2.47 0.99
C GLU A 95 17.88 -3.99 0.94
N SER A 96 17.15 -4.49 -0.05
CA SER A 96 16.95 -5.93 -0.23
C SER A 96 16.78 -6.32 -1.69
N LEU A 97 16.93 -7.62 -1.96
CA LEU A 97 16.62 -8.25 -3.24
C LEU A 97 15.54 -9.30 -3.01
N ASP A 98 14.33 -9.04 -3.52
CA ASP A 98 13.26 -10.03 -3.55
C ASP A 98 13.40 -10.90 -4.80
N VAL A 99 13.41 -12.22 -4.63
CA VAL A 99 13.36 -13.21 -5.70
C VAL A 99 12.06 -13.99 -5.60
N ILE A 100 11.24 -13.95 -6.66
CA ILE A 100 10.00 -14.72 -6.75
C ILE A 100 10.29 -16.02 -7.48
N SER A 101 10.01 -17.15 -6.82
CA SER A 101 10.21 -18.49 -7.40
C SER A 101 9.19 -19.47 -6.82
N ARG A 102 8.57 -20.28 -7.69
CA ARG A 102 7.60 -21.35 -7.31
C ARG A 102 6.50 -20.89 -6.34
N GLY A 103 6.05 -19.64 -6.46
CA GLY A 103 5.01 -19.06 -5.60
C GLY A 103 5.48 -18.62 -4.21
N GLY A 104 6.77 -18.70 -3.92
CA GLY A 104 7.41 -18.08 -2.75
C GLY A 104 8.15 -16.79 -3.11
N ARG A 105 8.29 -15.91 -2.12
CA ARG A 105 9.15 -14.71 -2.16
C ARG A 105 10.32 -14.94 -1.20
N TYR A 106 11.52 -14.88 -1.74
CA TYR A 106 12.77 -15.00 -1.00
C TYR A 106 13.43 -13.63 -0.95
N THR A 107 13.65 -13.09 0.24
CA THR A 107 14.28 -11.79 0.42
C THR A 107 15.73 -11.99 0.82
N TYR A 108 16.63 -11.39 0.05
CA TYR A 108 18.06 -11.43 0.26
C TYR A 108 18.60 -10.07 0.68
N THR A 109 19.68 -10.08 1.44
CA THR A 109 20.50 -8.89 1.62
C THR A 109 21.24 -8.51 0.32
N VAL A 110 21.59 -7.24 0.17
CA VAL A 110 22.30 -6.72 -1.01
C VAL A 110 23.84 -6.80 -0.89
N ASP A 111 24.36 -7.06 0.32
CA ASP A 111 25.80 -7.27 0.55
C ASP A 111 26.28 -8.58 -0.08
N LYS A 112 27.60 -8.69 -0.26
CA LYS A 112 28.24 -9.90 -0.80
C LYS A 112 29.08 -10.57 0.28
N PRO A 113 28.87 -11.88 0.56
CA PRO A 113 27.90 -12.77 -0.07
C PRO A 113 26.46 -12.47 0.38
N SER A 114 25.50 -12.52 -0.55
CA SER A 114 24.08 -12.27 -0.27
C SER A 114 23.51 -13.37 0.62
N LYS A 115 22.74 -13.00 1.64
CA LYS A 115 22.11 -13.95 2.58
C LYS A 115 20.59 -13.89 2.46
N CYS A 116 19.94 -15.05 2.42
CA CYS A 116 18.48 -15.11 2.50
C CYS A 116 18.04 -14.79 3.94
N ILE A 117 17.29 -13.71 4.12
CA ILE A 117 16.82 -13.24 5.43
C ILE A 117 15.32 -13.46 5.64
N SER A 118 14.56 -13.71 4.57
CA SER A 118 13.15 -14.06 4.67
C SER A 118 12.74 -15.00 3.54
N CYS A 119 11.86 -15.94 3.86
CA CYS A 119 11.16 -16.80 2.92
C CYS A 119 9.69 -16.74 3.28
N LEU A 120 8.82 -16.28 2.37
CA LEU A 120 7.40 -16.15 2.64
C LEU A 120 6.55 -16.52 1.45
N LYS A 121 5.33 -16.99 1.74
CA LYS A 121 4.26 -17.19 0.77
C LYS A 121 3.13 -16.20 1.09
N LYS A 122 2.89 -15.27 0.17
CA LYS A 122 1.79 -14.30 0.25
C LYS A 122 0.61 -14.83 -0.56
N ARG A 123 -0.56 -14.93 0.08
CA ARG A 123 -1.82 -15.29 -0.59
C ARG A 123 -2.82 -14.15 -0.39
N ARG A 124 -3.23 -13.56 -1.49
CA ARG A 124 -4.24 -12.50 -1.52
C ARG A 124 -5.62 -13.07 -1.21
N ILE A 125 -6.32 -12.44 -0.28
CA ILE A 125 -7.69 -12.77 0.09
C ILE A 125 -8.65 -11.99 -0.80
N PHE A 126 -8.54 -10.65 -0.77
CA PHE A 126 -9.29 -9.77 -1.64
C PHE A 126 -8.55 -8.47 -1.93
N VAL A 127 -9.07 -7.71 -2.90
CA VAL A 127 -8.63 -6.36 -3.26
C VAL A 127 -9.88 -5.50 -3.42
N VAL A 128 -9.76 -4.24 -3.02
CA VAL A 128 -10.75 -3.18 -3.25
C VAL A 128 -10.02 -1.99 -3.87
N ASP A 129 -10.46 -1.59 -5.06
CA ASP A 129 -9.95 -0.43 -5.77
C ASP A 129 -10.89 0.74 -5.52
N ILE A 130 -10.33 1.87 -5.08
CA ILE A 130 -11.06 3.06 -4.66
C ILE A 130 -10.66 4.20 -5.57
N PHE A 131 -11.61 4.68 -6.35
CA PHE A 131 -11.43 5.89 -7.15
C PHE A 131 -11.53 7.12 -6.23
N VAL A 132 -10.54 8.01 -6.31
CA VAL A 132 -10.47 9.22 -5.47
C VAL A 132 -10.36 10.45 -6.39
N PRO A 133 -11.49 11.02 -6.83
CA PRO A 133 -11.53 12.03 -7.89
C PRO A 133 -10.84 13.35 -7.52
N PHE A 134 -10.72 13.64 -6.23
CA PHE A 134 -10.09 14.86 -5.70
C PHE A 134 -8.61 14.67 -5.30
N ALA A 135 -8.03 13.50 -5.53
CA ALA A 135 -6.65 13.16 -5.16
C ALA A 135 -5.75 12.96 -6.39
N ALA A 136 -4.43 13.09 -6.20
CA ALA A 136 -3.45 12.86 -7.26
C ALA A 136 -3.38 11.37 -7.63
N TYR A 137 -3.70 10.50 -6.67
CA TYR A 137 -3.66 9.06 -6.79
C TYR A 137 -4.95 8.42 -6.28
N ASP A 138 -5.26 7.27 -6.85
CA ASP A 138 -6.30 6.38 -6.38
C ASP A 138 -5.73 5.40 -5.36
N ILE A 139 -6.59 4.70 -4.63
CA ILE A 139 -6.17 3.83 -3.53
C ILE A 139 -6.58 2.40 -3.83
N ARG A 140 -5.64 1.47 -3.70
CA ARG A 140 -5.89 0.04 -3.71
C ARG A 140 -5.69 -0.53 -2.32
N ILE A 141 -6.75 -1.03 -1.69
CA ILE A 141 -6.67 -1.76 -0.43
C ILE A 141 -6.62 -3.26 -0.74
N SER A 142 -5.70 -3.98 -0.09
CA SER A 142 -5.64 -5.42 -0.19
C SER A 142 -5.45 -6.09 1.17
N ALA A 143 -6.12 -7.23 1.32
CA ALA A 143 -5.96 -8.13 2.45
C ALA A 143 -5.27 -9.40 1.96
N SER A 144 -4.21 -9.81 2.64
CA SER A 144 -3.41 -10.98 2.29
C SER A 144 -3.07 -11.79 3.53
N THR A 145 -2.81 -13.08 3.39
CA THR A 145 -2.13 -13.87 4.42
C THR A 145 -0.66 -14.01 4.06
N GLU A 146 0.24 -13.77 5.00
CA GLU A 146 1.67 -14.04 4.84
C GLU A 146 2.09 -15.24 5.70
N THR A 147 2.60 -16.29 5.07
CA THR A 147 3.13 -17.45 5.78
C THR A 147 4.65 -17.52 5.60
N HIS A 148 5.39 -17.32 6.69
CA HIS A 148 6.83 -17.52 6.70
C HIS A 148 7.16 -19.01 6.57
N GLY A 149 8.07 -19.33 5.66
CA GLY A 149 8.65 -20.65 5.49
C GLY A 149 10.04 -20.72 6.12
N GLU A 150 10.62 -21.92 6.09
CA GLU A 150 12.01 -22.12 6.52
C GLU A 150 12.97 -21.37 5.58
N LEU A 151 14.02 -20.79 6.18
CA LEU A 151 15.10 -20.20 5.41
C LEU A 151 15.90 -21.31 4.72
N PRO A 152 16.32 -21.10 3.46
CA PRO A 152 17.26 -21.99 2.80
C PRO A 152 18.56 -22.13 3.60
N ASN A 153 19.22 -23.29 3.50
CA ASN A 153 20.55 -23.48 4.09
C ASN A 153 21.51 -22.37 3.60
N PRO A 154 22.27 -21.69 4.48
CA PRO A 154 23.22 -20.65 4.10
C PRO A 154 24.28 -21.07 3.06
N SER A 155 24.57 -22.38 2.95
CA SER A 155 25.50 -22.91 1.94
C SER A 155 24.85 -23.15 0.58
N SER A 156 23.52 -23.11 0.49
CA SER A 156 22.81 -23.27 -0.78
C SER A 156 23.00 -22.04 -1.67
N PRO A 157 23.13 -22.23 -3.00
CA PRO A 157 23.14 -21.10 -3.92
C PRO A 157 21.82 -20.32 -3.83
N PRO A 158 21.84 -18.98 -4.08
CA PRO A 158 20.62 -18.19 -4.13
C PRO A 158 19.59 -18.77 -5.10
N VAL A 159 18.33 -18.70 -4.71
CA VAL A 159 17.21 -19.12 -5.55
C VAL A 159 17.22 -18.28 -6.83
N ARG A 160 17.06 -18.94 -7.98
CA ARG A 160 16.89 -18.25 -9.27
C ARG A 160 15.40 -17.98 -9.52
N GLY A 161 15.11 -16.81 -10.07
CA GLY A 161 13.75 -16.38 -10.36
C GLY A 161 13.71 -14.92 -10.75
N PHE A 162 12.51 -14.36 -10.67
CA PHE A 162 12.26 -12.96 -10.98
C PHE A 162 12.76 -12.06 -9.85
N GLY A 163 13.69 -11.14 -10.14
CA GLY A 163 14.38 -10.31 -9.15
C GLY A 163 13.85 -8.88 -9.09
N ARG A 164 13.61 -8.37 -7.88
CA ARG A 164 13.24 -6.97 -7.61
C ARG A 164 14.18 -6.42 -6.55
N ARG A 165 15.04 -5.46 -6.88
CA ARG A 165 15.87 -4.77 -5.88
C ARG A 165 15.06 -3.62 -5.28
N LYS A 166 14.96 -3.58 -3.96
CA LYS A 166 14.15 -2.63 -3.20
C LYS A 166 15.04 -1.79 -2.30
N ASP A 167 14.94 -0.47 -2.41
CA ASP A 167 15.43 0.51 -1.41
C ASP A 167 14.19 1.10 -0.74
N ARG A 168 14.02 0.79 0.54
CA ARG A 168 12.80 1.08 1.29
C ARG A 168 13.10 1.97 2.47
N THR A 169 12.35 3.05 2.58
CA THR A 169 12.19 3.86 3.78
C THR A 169 10.85 3.49 4.42
N SER A 170 10.88 2.99 5.64
CA SER A 170 9.69 2.66 6.42
C SER A 170 9.53 3.65 7.57
N VAL A 171 8.33 4.23 7.71
CA VAL A 171 7.98 5.19 8.77
C VAL A 171 6.82 4.64 9.58
N GLU A 172 6.98 4.49 10.89
CA GLU A 172 5.91 4.03 11.78
C GLU A 172 5.28 5.22 12.51
N ASP A 173 3.95 5.35 12.40
CA ASP A 173 3.12 6.38 13.02
C ASP A 173 1.91 5.70 13.71
N GLY A 174 2.09 5.39 14.99
CA GLY A 174 1.08 4.67 15.77
C GLY A 174 0.82 3.26 15.24
N SER A 175 -0.40 3.00 14.75
CA SER A 175 -0.80 1.69 14.21
C SER A 175 -0.64 1.56 12.69
N ILE A 176 0.01 2.53 12.04
CA ILE A 176 0.24 2.53 10.60
C ILE A 176 1.74 2.60 10.31
N ARG A 177 2.19 1.80 9.36
CA ARG A 177 3.53 1.90 8.76
C ARG A 177 3.42 2.36 7.32
N TYR A 178 4.11 3.44 6.97
CA TYR A 178 4.30 3.87 5.59
C TYR A 178 5.57 3.21 5.04
N ASP A 179 5.44 2.45 3.97
CA ASP A 179 6.56 1.86 3.24
C ASP A 179 6.72 2.57 1.90
N LEU A 180 7.73 3.44 1.83
CA LEU A 180 8.13 4.11 0.60
C LEU A 180 9.26 3.32 -0.03
N THR A 181 9.03 2.76 -1.21
CA THR A 181 9.95 1.82 -1.84
C THR A 181 10.31 2.24 -3.26
N LYS A 182 11.61 2.39 -3.52
CA LYS A 182 12.18 2.44 -4.87
C LYS A 182 12.47 1.01 -5.32
N VAL A 183 11.76 0.55 -6.33
CA VAL A 183 11.90 -0.80 -6.89
C VAL A 183 12.60 -0.72 -8.24
N HIS A 184 13.77 -1.35 -8.31
CA HIS A 184 14.47 -1.58 -9.58
C HIS A 184 14.13 -2.97 -10.09
N GLN A 185 13.59 -3.02 -11.31
CA GLN A 185 13.10 -4.24 -11.92
C GLN A 185 13.24 -4.14 -13.44
N ASP A 186 13.90 -5.10 -14.08
CA ASP A 186 14.08 -5.18 -15.54
C ASP A 186 14.60 -3.88 -16.20
N GLY A 187 15.50 -3.17 -15.52
CA GLY A 187 16.04 -1.88 -15.98
C GLY A 187 15.12 -0.67 -15.78
N SER A 188 13.91 -0.89 -15.28
CA SER A 188 12.96 0.17 -14.91
C SER A 188 13.01 0.47 -13.41
N MET A 189 12.62 1.70 -13.06
CA MET A 189 12.40 2.13 -11.69
C MET A 189 10.90 2.37 -11.46
N VAL A 190 10.38 1.83 -10.36
CA VAL A 190 9.01 2.09 -9.89
C VAL A 190 9.08 2.64 -8.46
N TYR A 191 8.27 3.67 -8.20
CA TYR A 191 8.17 4.32 -6.89
C TYR A 191 6.86 3.89 -6.24
N GLU A 192 6.93 2.97 -5.28
CA GLU A 192 5.78 2.42 -4.57
C GLU A 192 5.59 3.15 -3.23
N VAL A 193 4.33 3.49 -2.91
CA VAL A 193 3.93 4.01 -1.60
C VAL A 193 2.84 3.09 -1.06
N GLU A 194 3.16 2.40 0.03
CA GLU A 194 2.30 1.44 0.71
C GLU A 194 2.05 1.92 2.15
N LEU A 195 0.85 1.72 2.67
CA LEU A 195 0.50 1.92 4.07
C LEU A 195 0.01 0.59 4.61
N GLU A 196 0.60 0.11 5.70
CA GLU A 196 0.24 -1.16 6.33
C GLU A 196 -0.32 -0.91 7.72
N CYS A 197 -1.39 -1.62 8.05
CA CYS A 197 -1.91 -1.63 9.42
C CYS A 197 -1.03 -2.56 10.28
N LEU A 198 -0.38 -1.99 11.29
CA LEU A 198 0.41 -2.72 12.28
C LEU A 198 -0.52 -3.42 13.26
N LEU A 199 -1.03 -4.57 12.85
CA LEU A 199 -1.93 -5.35 13.67
C LEU A 199 -1.18 -6.01 14.83
N LYS A 200 -1.79 -5.98 16.02
CA LYS A 200 -1.19 -6.59 17.22
C LYS A 200 -1.05 -8.10 17.03
N SER A 201 0.14 -8.61 17.36
CA SER A 201 0.46 -10.04 17.34
C SER A 201 -0.39 -10.80 18.39
N GLY A 202 -1.11 -11.84 17.98
CA GLY A 202 -1.95 -12.67 18.86
C GLY A 202 -2.73 -13.74 18.07
N ALA A 203 -3.34 -14.71 18.78
CA ALA A 203 -3.98 -15.89 18.17
C ALA A 203 -5.22 -15.57 17.29
N GLU A 204 -5.85 -14.41 17.47
CA GLU A 204 -6.93 -13.92 16.60
C GLU A 204 -6.78 -12.41 16.43
N THR A 205 -5.95 -11.99 15.48
CA THR A 205 -5.87 -10.58 15.10
C THR A 205 -7.14 -10.18 14.34
N LYS A 206 -8.11 -9.59 15.05
CA LYS A 206 -9.34 -9.06 14.45
C LYS A 206 -9.14 -7.61 14.06
N VAL A 207 -9.12 -7.34 12.75
CA VAL A 207 -9.22 -5.98 12.21
C VAL A 207 -10.55 -5.38 12.66
N THR A 208 -10.52 -4.17 13.19
CA THR A 208 -11.72 -3.42 13.57
C THR A 208 -12.10 -2.41 12.50
N MET A 209 -13.33 -1.89 12.58
CA MET A 209 -13.76 -0.73 11.78
C MET A 209 -12.84 0.47 11.97
N SER A 210 -12.32 0.68 13.18
CA SER A 210 -11.42 1.80 13.47
C SER A 210 -10.06 1.64 12.80
N ASP A 211 -9.55 0.41 12.67
CA ASP A 211 -8.29 0.15 11.97
C ASP A 211 -8.42 0.48 10.48
N LEU A 212 -9.54 0.10 9.87
CA LEU A 212 -9.85 0.39 8.48
C LEU A 212 -10.09 1.88 8.22
N ASP A 213 -10.84 2.55 9.10
CA ASP A 213 -11.08 4.00 9.00
C ASP A 213 -9.76 4.78 9.13
N ASN A 214 -8.89 4.37 10.06
CA ASN A 214 -7.56 4.96 10.22
C ASN A 214 -6.69 4.73 8.98
N LEU A 215 -6.62 3.48 8.48
CA LEU A 215 -5.85 3.15 7.28
C LEU A 215 -6.32 3.96 6.06
N LEU A 216 -7.64 4.01 5.81
CA LEU A 216 -8.18 4.74 4.67
C LEU A 216 -8.00 6.26 4.83
N THR A 217 -8.16 6.80 6.04
CA THR A 217 -7.93 8.22 6.32
C THR A 217 -6.47 8.60 6.03
N LYS A 218 -5.50 7.85 6.55
CA LYS A 218 -4.08 8.11 6.30
C LYS A 218 -3.71 7.93 4.82
N ALA A 219 -4.29 6.93 4.15
CA ALA A 219 -4.07 6.74 2.71
C ALA A 219 -4.62 7.92 1.89
N LEU A 220 -5.78 8.47 2.27
CA LEU A 220 -6.35 9.67 1.65
C LEU A 220 -5.49 10.91 1.88
N ASP A 221 -4.97 11.10 3.09
CA ASP A 221 -4.05 12.21 3.40
C ASP A 221 -2.83 12.18 2.47
N VAL A 222 -2.22 11.00 2.31
CA VAL A 222 -1.05 10.78 1.43
C VAL A 222 -1.40 10.93 -0.05
N ALA A 223 -2.56 10.42 -0.50
CA ALA A 223 -2.99 10.52 -1.90
C ALA A 223 -3.33 11.95 -2.34
N VAL A 224 -3.80 12.79 -1.41
CA VAL A 224 -4.15 14.19 -1.67
C VAL A 224 -2.95 15.13 -1.49
N PHE A 225 -1.97 14.77 -0.66
CA PHE A 225 -0.84 15.64 -0.31
C PHE A 225 -0.14 16.30 -1.51
N PRO A 226 0.17 15.60 -2.62
CA PRO A 226 0.85 16.21 -3.76
C PRO A 226 0.07 17.35 -4.42
N ILE A 227 -1.26 17.39 -4.29
CA ILE A 227 -2.09 18.48 -4.83
C ILE A 227 -2.04 19.71 -3.90
N LYS A 228 -1.93 19.50 -2.58
CA LYS A 228 -1.94 20.58 -1.59
C LYS A 228 -0.57 21.25 -1.40
N GLY A 229 0.50 20.57 -1.80
CA GLY A 229 1.87 21.05 -1.70
C GLY A 229 2.32 21.97 -2.85
N CYS A 230 1.46 22.17 -3.85
CA CYS A 230 1.66 23.10 -4.98
C CYS A 230 0.87 24.40 -4.78
#